data_AF-A0A6N1DSY2-F1
#
_entry.id   AF-A0A6N1DSY2-F1
#
_cell.length_a   1.000
_cell.length_b   1.000
_cell.length_c   1.000
_cell.angle_alpha   90.00
_cell.angle_beta   90.00
_cell.angle_gamma   90.00
#
_symmetry.space_group_name_H-M   'P 1'
#
loop_
_entity.id
_entity.type
_entity.pdbx_description
1 polymer ?
#
loop_
_entity_poly.entity_id
_entity_poly.type
_entity_poly.pdbx_seq_one_letter_code
_entity_poly.pdbx_strand_id
1 'polypeptide(L)'
;MNKFLAIIASSLSLVALTSCASKPPSNTQQEVKEKDESKLGIEKLKVYEDLDFNNVKDSEQTSFELDSNIVEYKKTQFHAFIKDIKETARDESPTFYFNRNAGQVWNTSMQHAIALLNYSNKINNDKTKVVYVGDHDVLKNDNRFNLNYLQDKYQNSVDILNNDLKISDGKFSYIHKTEKTNSNSTPENYSIIPTKSFLEYVFKPFLESDQNNKFNIVIPDISFTGLKPDAREYLIKHAKKIVIISDGNAQLAKFIPQYFYYVSNKDQPHDIETVSETFETKEDINKINAREYYRLEDKVKIFNYQGNYSLSLNNIFDLLDKSWAKINVHSYPTSLNKLNKEGWLSDTDYLNDILITNNLMENDNNNTKKSINDLMILNSDKYDENKKNMVFMGSSLFRKGAYTDNEKLRENAIDYFEKIEKLYPRTEYNYLFKLHPYYKPDQSLDYVKMLLGKEDVSDYIILNPSISWENMLSLDYSNLESGSNESIFFKKEKNKIVPNMKLFTLQATTTVLISTMQFIEQTLKGYDSLDSKREVVDPSIIPLNEEINIINRENIENKDYYEINYDNLYNIYKWNLTSNDFYPITEFKRLSEFLKDSEEE
;
A
#
# COMPACT_ATOMS: atom_id res chain seq x y z
N MET A 1 -32.07 13.84 57.39
CA MET A 1 -33.00 13.01 56.59
C MET A 1 -32.62 13.21 55.13
N ASN A 2 -31.98 12.21 54.51
CA ASN A 2 -31.72 11.95 53.07
C ASN A 2 -30.86 12.96 52.26
N LYS A 3 -29.64 12.58 51.77
CA LYS A 3 -29.26 11.82 50.52
C LYS A 3 -29.21 12.76 49.29
N PHE A 4 -28.36 12.72 48.24
CA PHE A 4 -27.28 11.86 47.70
C PHE A 4 -26.75 12.51 46.36
N LEU A 5 -25.49 12.24 45.93
CA LEU A 5 -24.89 12.19 44.54
C LEU A 5 -25.00 13.41 43.56
N ALA A 6 -24.23 13.58 42.46
CA ALA A 6 -22.88 13.25 41.95
C ALA A 6 -22.80 13.71 40.46
N ILE A 7 -21.70 14.37 40.04
CA ILE A 7 -20.80 14.03 38.89
C ILE A 7 -21.35 13.98 37.43
N ILE A 8 -20.70 14.80 36.57
CA ILE A 8 -20.33 14.68 35.12
C ILE A 8 -21.38 14.21 34.09
N ALA A 9 -21.57 15.01 33.03
CA ALA A 9 -21.86 14.49 31.68
C ALA A 9 -21.25 15.39 30.59
N SER A 10 -20.14 14.93 30.03
CA SER A 10 -19.56 15.27 28.74
C SER A 10 -19.81 14.11 27.79
N SER A 11 -20.39 14.35 26.60
CA SER A 11 -20.26 13.52 25.37
C SER A 11 -21.42 13.77 24.40
N LEU A 12 -21.13 14.15 23.15
CA LEU A 12 -21.84 13.72 21.93
C LEU A 12 -21.11 14.25 20.69
N SER A 13 -20.08 13.52 20.27
CA SER A 13 -19.54 13.55 18.91
C SER A 13 -19.57 12.10 18.40
N LEU A 14 -20.51 11.82 17.50
CA LEU A 14 -20.86 10.48 17.04
C LEU A 14 -20.57 10.31 15.55
N VAL A 15 -20.01 9.13 15.23
CA VAL A 15 -19.94 8.41 13.95
C VAL A 15 -18.87 8.83 12.92
N ALA A 16 -17.73 8.13 12.99
CA ALA A 16 -16.87 7.88 11.85
C ALA A 16 -17.47 6.74 11.00
N LEU A 17 -17.73 7.04 9.72
CA LEU A 17 -18.36 6.17 8.74
C LEU A 17 -17.52 4.92 8.44
N THR A 18 -18.08 3.78 8.83
CA THR A 18 -17.94 2.50 8.11
C THR A 18 -19.19 2.33 7.23
N SER A 19 -19.06 1.61 6.12
CA SER A 19 -20.06 1.36 5.06
C SER A 19 -20.13 2.41 3.92
N CYS A 20 -19.55 2.06 2.78
CA CYS A 20 -20.02 2.57 1.49
C CYS A 20 -21.30 1.81 1.12
N ALA A 21 -22.44 2.26 1.63
CA ALA A 21 -23.76 1.93 1.08
C ALA A 21 -24.77 3.02 1.43
N SER A 22 -24.58 4.25 0.93
CA SER A 22 -25.67 5.21 0.83
C SER A 22 -26.44 4.95 -0.47
N LYS A 23 -27.75 4.70 -0.35
CA LYS A 23 -28.67 4.72 -1.49
C LYS A 23 -28.66 6.14 -2.09
N PRO A 24 -28.43 6.30 -3.40
CA PRO A 24 -28.60 7.60 -4.04
C PRO A 24 -30.09 7.92 -4.19
N PRO A 25 -30.48 9.20 -4.15
CA PRO A 25 -31.81 9.61 -4.57
C PRO A 25 -32.00 9.21 -6.04
N SER A 26 -33.15 8.65 -6.35
CA SER A 26 -33.52 8.17 -7.67
C SER A 26 -33.46 9.30 -8.70
N ASN A 27 -32.54 9.21 -9.67
CA ASN A 27 -32.81 9.41 -11.10
C ASN A 27 -31.52 9.31 -11.95
N THR A 28 -31.34 8.17 -12.62
CA THR A 28 -31.18 8.04 -14.10
C THR A 28 -30.79 6.59 -14.42
N GLN A 29 -31.34 6.03 -15.50
CA GLN A 29 -31.31 4.61 -15.86
C GLN A 29 -29.90 4.04 -16.18
N GLN A 30 -28.84 4.85 -16.09
CA GLN A 30 -27.45 4.46 -16.34
C GLN A 30 -26.70 4.04 -15.05
N GLU A 31 -27.00 4.65 -13.90
CA GLU A 31 -26.37 4.31 -12.61
C GLU A 31 -26.84 2.96 -12.02
N VAL A 32 -28.05 2.50 -12.41
CA VAL A 32 -28.57 1.20 -12.00
C VAL A 32 -27.80 0.06 -12.71
N LYS A 33 -27.35 0.28 -13.95
CA LYS A 33 -26.56 -0.73 -14.70
C LYS A 33 -25.18 -0.98 -14.10
N GLU A 34 -24.44 0.06 -13.70
CA GLU A 34 -23.08 -0.14 -13.14
C GLU A 34 -23.08 -0.79 -11.75
N LYS A 35 -24.07 -0.51 -10.89
CA LYS A 35 -24.19 -1.18 -9.57
C LYS A 35 -24.65 -2.64 -9.71
N ASP A 36 -25.58 -2.93 -10.61
CA ASP A 36 -26.00 -4.32 -10.88
C ASP A 36 -24.90 -5.12 -11.60
N GLU A 37 -24.08 -4.49 -12.45
CA GLU A 37 -22.88 -5.10 -13.05
C GLU A 37 -21.83 -5.50 -12.00
N SER A 38 -21.70 -4.75 -10.90
CA SER A 38 -20.74 -5.11 -9.82
C SER A 38 -21.16 -6.36 -9.03
N LYS A 39 -22.47 -6.63 -8.88
CA LYS A 39 -23.00 -7.82 -8.20
C LYS A 39 -23.15 -9.02 -9.13
N LEU A 40 -23.63 -8.82 -10.37
CA LEU A 40 -23.65 -9.85 -11.41
C LEU A 40 -22.24 -10.28 -11.84
N GLY A 41 -21.26 -9.36 -11.79
CA GLY A 41 -19.86 -9.66 -12.09
C GLY A 41 -19.22 -10.65 -11.12
N ILE A 42 -19.58 -10.60 -9.83
CA ILE A 42 -19.09 -11.53 -8.80
C ILE A 42 -19.73 -12.92 -8.97
N GLU A 43 -21.03 -13.00 -9.28
CA GLU A 43 -21.71 -14.29 -9.49
C GLU A 43 -21.36 -14.97 -10.83
N LYS A 44 -20.99 -14.21 -11.87
CA LYS A 44 -20.53 -14.78 -13.16
C LYS A 44 -19.03 -15.05 -13.25
N LEU A 45 -18.20 -14.46 -12.39
CA LEU A 45 -16.80 -14.85 -12.23
C LEU A 45 -16.67 -16.33 -11.82
N LYS A 46 -17.62 -16.83 -11.01
CA LYS A 46 -17.76 -18.28 -10.70
C LYS A 46 -17.92 -19.19 -11.92
N VAL A 47 -18.44 -18.68 -13.04
CA VAL A 47 -18.63 -19.48 -14.27
C VAL A 47 -17.34 -19.54 -15.12
N TYR A 48 -16.41 -18.61 -14.92
CA TYR A 48 -15.07 -18.66 -15.50
C TYR A 48 -14.03 -19.27 -14.55
N GLU A 49 -14.37 -19.47 -13.27
CA GLU A 49 -13.60 -20.27 -12.29
C GLU A 49 -13.59 -21.78 -12.62
N ASP A 50 -14.52 -22.25 -13.47
CA ASP A 50 -14.53 -23.60 -14.05
C ASP A 50 -13.53 -23.79 -15.22
N LEU A 51 -12.78 -22.74 -15.62
CA LEU A 51 -11.53 -22.94 -16.34
C LEU A 51 -10.56 -23.58 -15.35
N ASP A 52 -10.48 -24.91 -15.38
CA ASP A 52 -9.61 -25.73 -14.55
C ASP A 52 -8.16 -25.23 -14.63
N PHE A 53 -7.79 -24.33 -13.71
CA PHE A 53 -6.45 -23.75 -13.61
C PHE A 53 -5.39 -24.82 -13.31
N ASN A 54 -5.79 -26.05 -12.96
CA ASN A 54 -4.89 -27.19 -12.83
C ASN A 54 -4.50 -27.83 -14.18
N ASN A 55 -5.23 -27.55 -15.27
CA ASN A 55 -4.93 -28.05 -16.63
C ASN A 55 -3.96 -27.17 -17.43
N VAL A 56 -3.39 -26.10 -16.85
CA VAL A 56 -2.30 -25.32 -17.48
C VAL A 56 -0.95 -26.06 -17.41
N LYS A 57 -0.96 -27.39 -17.17
CA LYS A 57 0.24 -28.24 -17.14
C LYS A 57 0.58 -28.93 -18.47
N ASP A 58 -0.29 -28.86 -19.47
CA ASP A 58 -0.08 -29.61 -20.74
C ASP A 58 0.64 -28.83 -21.85
N SER A 59 1.37 -27.77 -21.52
CA SER A 59 2.28 -27.11 -22.46
C SER A 59 3.64 -26.82 -21.80
N GLU A 60 4.50 -27.84 -21.75
CA GLU A 60 5.90 -27.74 -21.32
C GLU A 60 6.68 -26.61 -22.02
N GLN A 61 6.23 -26.21 -23.22
CA GLN A 61 6.81 -25.12 -23.99
C GLN A 61 6.42 -23.73 -23.45
N THR A 62 5.17 -23.51 -23.01
CA THR A 62 4.74 -22.23 -22.42
C THR A 62 5.23 -22.07 -20.98
N SER A 63 5.39 -23.17 -20.22
CA SER A 63 5.97 -23.08 -18.87
C SER A 63 7.46 -22.69 -18.93
N PHE A 64 8.22 -23.24 -19.88
CA PHE A 64 9.63 -22.91 -20.05
C PHE A 64 9.85 -21.46 -20.53
N GLU A 65 9.02 -20.97 -21.46
CA GLU A 65 9.06 -19.56 -21.89
C GLU A 65 8.65 -18.60 -20.76
N LEU A 66 7.59 -18.93 -20.00
CA LEU A 66 7.15 -18.16 -18.84
C LEU A 66 8.26 -18.07 -17.78
N ASP A 67 8.90 -19.19 -17.44
CA ASP A 67 10.01 -19.24 -16.49
C ASP A 67 11.20 -18.39 -16.94
N SER A 68 11.57 -18.47 -18.23
CA SER A 68 12.66 -17.66 -18.80
C SER A 68 12.36 -16.15 -18.76
N ASN A 69 11.12 -15.76 -19.07
CA ASN A 69 10.66 -14.37 -19.03
C ASN A 69 10.59 -13.83 -17.59
N ILE A 70 10.21 -14.66 -16.62
CA ILE A 70 10.23 -14.29 -15.19
C ILE A 70 11.67 -14.03 -14.73
N VAL A 71 12.63 -14.88 -15.13
CA VAL A 71 14.05 -14.70 -14.78
C VAL A 71 14.62 -13.41 -15.39
N GLU A 72 14.30 -13.10 -16.65
CA GLU A 72 14.72 -11.85 -17.28
C GLU A 72 14.06 -10.63 -16.61
N TYR A 73 12.76 -10.70 -16.33
CA TYR A 73 12.03 -9.66 -15.61
C TYR A 73 12.68 -9.33 -14.25
N LYS A 74 13.09 -10.35 -13.47
CA LYS A 74 13.77 -10.15 -12.19
C LYS A 74 15.12 -9.43 -12.32
N LYS A 75 15.83 -9.57 -13.44
CA LYS A 75 17.10 -8.85 -13.69
C LYS A 75 16.88 -7.36 -13.95
N THR A 76 15.74 -6.98 -14.53
CA THR A 76 15.40 -5.59 -14.88
C THR A 76 14.28 -5.01 -14.02
N GLN A 77 14.00 -5.63 -12.86
CA GLN A 77 12.77 -5.46 -12.08
C GLN A 77 12.34 -3.99 -11.86
N PHE A 78 13.29 -3.08 -11.64
CA PHE A 78 13.01 -1.66 -11.36
C PHE A 78 13.34 -0.71 -12.51
N HIS A 79 13.73 -1.22 -13.68
CA HIS A 79 14.21 -0.39 -14.79
C HIS A 79 13.14 0.61 -15.24
N ALA A 80 11.89 0.17 -15.43
CA ALA A 80 10.79 1.05 -15.84
C ALA A 80 10.49 2.15 -14.81
N PHE A 81 10.58 1.82 -13.51
CA PHE A 81 10.37 2.77 -12.41
C PHE A 81 11.49 3.83 -12.39
N ILE A 82 12.75 3.41 -12.48
CA ILE A 82 13.92 4.30 -12.56
C ILE A 82 13.86 5.18 -13.81
N LYS A 83 13.50 4.59 -14.96
CA LYS A 83 13.36 5.30 -16.23
C LYS A 83 12.28 6.37 -16.13
N ASP A 84 11.14 6.06 -15.53
CA ASP A 84 10.07 7.05 -15.33
C ASP A 84 10.53 8.23 -14.47
N ILE A 85 11.23 7.99 -13.35
CA ILE A 85 11.77 9.07 -12.52
C ILE A 85 12.70 9.98 -13.33
N LYS A 86 13.63 9.39 -14.09
CA LYS A 86 14.60 10.14 -14.90
C LYS A 86 13.95 10.95 -16.01
N GLU A 87 12.95 10.37 -16.68
CA GLU A 87 12.17 11.06 -17.72
C GLU A 87 11.38 12.21 -17.13
N THR A 88 10.72 12.00 -15.98
CA THR A 88 9.95 13.05 -15.30
C THR A 88 10.85 14.18 -14.80
N ALA A 89 12.02 13.87 -14.25
CA ALA A 89 12.96 14.88 -13.76
C ALA A 89 13.54 15.77 -14.86
N ARG A 90 13.51 15.32 -16.13
CA ARG A 90 13.91 16.10 -17.31
C ARG A 90 12.74 16.82 -17.97
N ASP A 91 11.52 16.53 -17.55
CA ASP A 91 10.32 17.15 -18.05
C ASP A 91 10.11 18.52 -17.37
N GLU A 92 9.57 19.47 -18.13
CA GLU A 92 9.18 20.79 -17.62
C GLU A 92 7.72 20.79 -17.12
N SER A 93 6.97 19.72 -17.42
CA SER A 93 5.57 19.56 -17.03
C SER A 93 5.43 19.35 -15.52
N PRO A 94 4.55 20.09 -14.82
CA PRO A 94 4.30 19.89 -13.40
C PRO A 94 3.88 18.44 -13.09
N THR A 95 4.37 17.91 -11.98
CA THR A 95 4.06 16.55 -11.51
C THR A 95 3.16 16.60 -10.29
N PHE A 96 1.99 15.95 -10.38
CA PHE A 96 1.04 15.85 -9.29
C PHE A 96 1.03 14.45 -8.72
N TYR A 97 1.25 14.32 -7.42
CA TYR A 97 1.12 13.06 -6.71
C TYR A 97 -0.16 13.06 -5.89
N PHE A 98 -1.19 12.36 -6.36
CA PHE A 98 -2.36 12.07 -5.54
C PHE A 98 -2.03 10.91 -4.62
N ASN A 99 -2.34 11.02 -3.33
CA ASN A 99 -2.01 9.97 -2.36
C ASN A 99 -3.22 9.60 -1.52
N ARG A 100 -3.05 8.59 -0.68
CA ARG A 100 -4.05 8.17 0.30
C ARG A 100 -3.36 7.61 1.53
N ASN A 101 -4.12 7.41 2.60
CA ASN A 101 -3.64 6.78 3.82
C ASN A 101 -3.41 5.25 3.66
N ALA A 102 -2.44 4.87 2.83
CA ALA A 102 -1.98 3.49 2.66
C ALA A 102 -0.45 3.45 2.65
N GLY A 103 0.16 2.57 3.47
CA GLY A 103 1.61 2.56 3.68
C GLY A 103 2.43 2.38 2.39
N GLN A 104 2.02 1.43 1.54
CA GLN A 104 2.70 1.12 0.29
C GLN A 104 2.64 2.26 -0.73
N VAL A 105 1.46 2.85 -0.93
CA VAL A 105 1.27 4.02 -1.80
C VAL A 105 2.16 5.15 -1.31
N TRP A 106 2.11 5.46 -0.01
CA TRP A 106 2.85 6.56 0.55
C TRP A 106 4.36 6.39 0.36
N ASN A 107 4.91 5.24 0.76
CA ASN A 107 6.32 4.96 0.65
C ASN A 107 6.79 5.02 -0.81
N THR A 108 6.02 4.47 -1.74
CA THR A 108 6.38 4.42 -3.17
C THR A 108 6.31 5.80 -3.81
N SER A 109 5.22 6.55 -3.58
CA SER A 109 5.07 7.92 -4.06
C SER A 109 6.15 8.84 -3.51
N MET A 110 6.52 8.69 -2.23
CA MET A 110 7.61 9.44 -1.61
C MET A 110 8.97 9.10 -2.22
N GLN A 111 9.30 7.81 -2.39
CA GLN A 111 10.52 7.39 -3.08
C GLN A 111 10.60 8.00 -4.48
N HIS A 112 9.50 7.95 -5.23
CA HIS A 112 9.43 8.52 -6.57
C HIS A 112 9.61 10.05 -6.57
N ALA A 113 8.87 10.77 -5.72
CA ALA A 113 8.93 12.24 -5.64
C ALA A 113 10.29 12.76 -5.18
N ILE A 114 10.87 12.17 -4.13
CA ILE A 114 12.17 12.60 -3.60
C ILE A 114 13.31 12.24 -4.56
N ALA A 115 13.25 11.08 -5.22
CA ALA A 115 14.22 10.73 -6.26
C ALA A 115 14.15 11.66 -7.47
N LEU A 116 12.93 12.04 -7.89
CA LEU A 116 12.70 13.03 -8.93
C LEU A 116 13.32 14.38 -8.55
N LEU A 117 13.01 14.90 -7.35
CA LEU A 117 13.54 16.18 -6.86
C LEU A 117 15.07 16.18 -6.79
N ASN A 118 15.66 15.15 -6.18
CA ASN A 118 17.12 15.00 -6.07
C ASN A 118 17.79 14.95 -7.45
N TYR A 119 17.25 14.15 -8.37
CA TYR A 119 17.84 14.02 -9.69
C TYR A 119 17.64 15.28 -10.54
N SER A 120 16.49 15.96 -10.42
CA SER A 120 16.23 17.25 -11.08
C SER A 120 17.25 18.31 -10.66
N ASN A 121 17.61 18.37 -9.37
CA ASN A 121 18.66 19.25 -8.87
C ASN A 121 20.04 18.84 -9.39
N LYS A 122 20.38 17.54 -9.39
CA LYS A 122 21.65 17.04 -9.92
C LYS A 122 21.87 17.40 -11.39
N ILE A 123 20.80 17.43 -12.19
CA ILE A 123 20.86 17.83 -13.61
C ILE A 123 20.55 19.32 -13.84
N ASN A 124 20.42 20.12 -12.77
CA ASN A 124 20.11 21.55 -12.81
C ASN A 124 18.82 21.88 -13.59
N ASN A 125 17.76 21.08 -13.45
CA ASN A 125 16.44 21.41 -13.97
C ASN A 125 15.66 22.25 -12.95
N ASP A 126 15.63 23.57 -13.14
CA ASP A 126 14.93 24.50 -12.26
C ASP A 126 13.44 24.65 -12.54
N LYS A 127 12.96 24.07 -13.64
CA LYS A 127 11.54 24.07 -14.02
C LYS A 127 10.73 22.96 -13.38
N THR A 128 11.38 22.02 -12.69
CA THR A 128 10.69 20.94 -11.98
C THR A 128 9.73 21.50 -10.94
N LYS A 129 8.44 21.14 -11.04
CA LYS A 129 7.39 21.47 -10.07
C LYS A 129 6.71 20.19 -9.61
N VAL A 130 6.71 19.94 -8.30
CA VAL A 130 6.07 18.80 -7.66
C VAL A 130 4.99 19.31 -6.71
N VAL A 131 3.74 18.91 -6.97
CA VAL A 131 2.61 19.15 -6.07
C VAL A 131 2.18 17.82 -5.47
N TYR A 132 2.39 17.66 -4.17
CA TYR A 132 2.07 16.44 -3.44
C TYR A 132 0.72 16.56 -2.73
N VAL A 133 -0.30 15.91 -3.27
CA VAL A 133 -1.65 15.90 -2.73
C VAL A 133 -1.82 14.72 -1.78
N GLY A 134 -2.11 14.98 -0.50
CA GLY A 134 -2.24 13.93 0.53
C GLY A 134 -3.54 14.02 1.31
N ASP A 135 -3.98 12.86 1.82
CA ASP A 135 -5.19 12.70 2.63
C ASP A 135 -5.21 13.71 3.80
N HIS A 136 -6.28 14.51 3.90
CA HIS A 136 -6.42 15.53 4.92
C HIS A 136 -6.27 15.00 6.33
N ASP A 137 -6.82 13.83 6.64
CA ASP A 137 -6.79 13.28 7.99
C ASP A 137 -5.39 12.83 8.41
N VAL A 138 -4.54 12.53 7.42
CA VAL A 138 -3.13 12.21 7.63
C VAL A 138 -2.31 13.49 7.76
N LEU A 139 -2.46 14.42 6.81
CA LEU A 139 -1.60 15.60 6.72
C LEU A 139 -1.97 16.73 7.69
N LYS A 140 -3.20 16.77 8.21
CA LYS A 140 -3.56 17.73 9.27
C LYS A 140 -2.92 17.41 10.62
N ASN A 141 -2.39 16.20 10.78
CA ASN A 141 -1.75 15.73 12.01
C ASN A 141 -0.25 15.62 11.72
N ASP A 142 0.50 16.70 12.00
CA ASP A 142 1.92 16.92 11.63
C ASP A 142 2.94 15.85 12.11
N ASN A 143 2.49 14.78 12.77
CA ASN A 143 3.35 13.82 13.44
C ASN A 143 3.77 12.63 12.58
N ARG A 144 3.10 12.36 11.44
CA ARG A 144 3.38 11.13 10.67
C ARG A 144 4.50 11.30 9.65
N PHE A 145 4.53 12.42 8.93
CA PHE A 145 5.52 12.71 7.89
C PHE A 145 5.96 14.17 7.99
N ASN A 146 7.26 14.42 7.85
CA ASN A 146 7.82 15.76 7.86
C ASN A 146 7.92 16.31 6.42
N LEU A 147 6.78 16.66 5.82
CA LEU A 147 6.77 17.27 4.48
C LEU A 147 7.27 18.72 4.49
N ASN A 148 7.23 19.39 5.64
CA ASN A 148 7.79 20.73 5.82
C ASN A 148 9.28 20.75 5.51
N TYR A 149 10.03 19.70 5.91
CA TYR A 149 11.43 19.56 5.54
C TYR A 149 11.66 19.68 4.02
N LEU A 150 10.82 19.02 3.20
CA LEU A 150 10.94 19.11 1.76
C LEU A 150 10.56 20.50 1.24
N GLN A 151 9.55 21.15 1.81
CA GLN A 151 9.22 22.54 1.46
C GLN A 151 10.34 23.51 1.83
N ASP A 152 10.96 23.37 3.00
CA ASP A 152 12.07 24.24 3.42
C ASP A 152 13.30 24.04 2.52
N LYS A 153 13.60 22.78 2.18
CA LYS A 153 14.75 22.43 1.34
C LYS A 153 14.55 22.84 -0.13
N TYR A 154 13.39 22.53 -0.71
CA TYR A 154 13.13 22.69 -2.14
C TYR A 154 12.33 23.96 -2.48
N GLN A 155 11.88 24.69 -1.46
CA GLN A 155 10.98 25.84 -1.56
C GLN A 155 9.63 25.50 -2.20
N ASN A 156 8.60 26.30 -1.91
CA ASN A 156 7.24 26.08 -2.40
C ASN A 156 7.17 26.12 -3.94
N SER A 157 6.57 25.10 -4.54
CA SER A 157 6.21 25.09 -5.97
C SER A 157 4.97 25.92 -6.29
N VAL A 158 4.06 25.97 -5.32
CA VAL A 158 2.87 26.82 -5.29
C VAL A 158 2.70 27.39 -3.88
N ASP A 159 2.32 28.65 -3.80
CA ASP A 159 1.96 29.35 -2.57
C ASP A 159 0.45 29.58 -2.51
N ILE A 160 -0.09 29.68 -1.28
CA ILE A 160 -1.47 30.11 -1.04
C ILE A 160 -1.45 31.63 -0.79
N LEU A 161 -1.99 32.39 -1.74
CA LEU A 161 -2.10 33.85 -1.67
C LEU A 161 -3.57 34.25 -1.85
N ASN A 162 -4.13 34.96 -0.87
CA ASN A 162 -5.55 35.39 -0.88
C ASN A 162 -6.54 34.22 -1.14
N ASN A 163 -6.29 33.06 -0.53
CA ASN A 163 -7.06 31.82 -0.69
C ASN A 163 -7.02 31.19 -2.10
N ASP A 164 -6.12 31.64 -2.98
CA ASP A 164 -5.86 31.04 -4.28
C ASP A 164 -4.43 30.47 -4.33
N LEU A 165 -4.25 29.39 -5.09
CA LEU A 165 -2.91 28.87 -5.38
C LEU A 165 -2.26 29.72 -6.47
N LYS A 166 -0.98 30.04 -6.30
CA LYS A 166 -0.14 30.71 -7.29
C LYS A 166 1.18 29.96 -7.46
N ILE A 167 1.66 29.87 -8.70
CA ILE A 167 2.98 29.26 -8.99
C ILE A 167 4.06 30.09 -8.31
N SER A 168 5.01 29.39 -7.69
CA SER A 168 6.17 29.97 -7.00
C SER A 168 7.46 29.39 -7.56
N ASP A 169 8.60 29.99 -7.22
CA ASP A 169 9.90 29.63 -7.81
C ASP A 169 10.46 28.29 -7.31
N GLY A 170 10.00 27.79 -6.16
CA GLY A 170 10.44 26.52 -5.58
C GLY A 170 9.96 25.28 -6.34
N LYS A 171 10.33 24.09 -5.84
CA LYS A 171 10.10 22.81 -6.55
C LYS A 171 9.10 21.89 -5.87
N PHE A 172 8.76 22.10 -4.59
CA PHE A 172 7.88 21.18 -3.86
C PHE A 172 6.83 21.93 -3.03
N SER A 173 5.55 21.56 -3.19
CA SER A 173 4.49 21.92 -2.24
C SER A 173 3.64 20.72 -1.93
N TYR A 174 2.99 20.70 -0.77
CA TYR A 174 1.94 19.72 -0.47
C TYR A 174 0.59 20.38 -0.22
N ILE A 175 -0.48 19.69 -0.61
CA ILE A 175 -1.87 20.17 -0.51
C ILE A 175 -2.75 19.04 0.04
N HIS A 176 -3.66 19.38 0.94
CA HIS A 176 -4.58 18.38 1.50
C HIS A 176 -6.02 18.90 1.65
N LYS A 177 -6.28 20.14 1.26
CA LYS A 177 -7.60 20.76 1.24
C LYS A 177 -7.59 21.95 0.27
N THR A 178 -8.77 22.38 -0.18
CA THR A 178 -8.92 23.67 -0.85
C THR A 178 -9.00 24.81 0.17
N GLU A 179 -8.73 26.03 -0.28
CA GLU A 179 -8.91 27.22 0.54
C GLU A 179 -10.28 27.88 0.29
N LYS A 180 -10.73 28.71 1.23
CA LYS A 180 -12.03 29.40 1.13
C LYS A 180 -11.98 30.49 0.06
N THR A 181 -12.60 30.27 -1.09
CA THR A 181 -12.66 31.29 -2.16
C THR A 181 -13.58 32.47 -1.80
N ASN A 182 -14.50 32.30 -0.86
CA ASN A 182 -15.31 33.38 -0.25
C ASN A 182 -15.85 32.97 1.14
N SER A 183 -16.47 33.92 1.87
CA SER A 183 -16.95 33.71 3.25
C SER A 183 -17.99 32.58 3.41
N ASN A 184 -18.64 32.16 2.33
CA ASN A 184 -19.72 31.17 2.34
C ASN A 184 -19.29 29.79 1.77
N SER A 185 -18.10 29.69 1.19
CA SER A 185 -17.55 28.43 0.68
C SER A 185 -16.93 27.60 1.83
N THR A 186 -17.25 26.31 1.86
CA THR A 186 -16.56 25.37 2.75
C THR A 186 -15.35 24.79 2.04
N PRO A 187 -14.15 24.81 2.67
CA PRO A 187 -12.99 24.08 2.20
C PRO A 187 -13.35 22.63 1.89
N GLU A 188 -12.93 22.15 0.72
CA GLU A 188 -13.02 20.75 0.36
C GLU A 188 -11.75 20.06 0.83
N ASN A 189 -11.88 19.13 1.78
CA ASN A 189 -10.77 18.30 2.22
C ASN A 189 -10.48 17.23 1.16
N TYR A 190 -9.22 17.08 0.79
CA TYR A 190 -8.82 15.95 -0.03
C TYR A 190 -8.87 14.67 0.80
N SER A 191 -9.37 13.60 0.20
CA SER A 191 -9.49 12.29 0.83
C SER A 191 -8.69 11.24 0.05
N ILE A 192 -9.37 10.32 -0.63
CA ILE A 192 -8.76 9.22 -1.37
C ILE A 192 -8.93 9.42 -2.88
N ILE A 193 -10.08 9.90 -3.32
CA ILE A 193 -10.45 10.06 -4.73
C ILE A 193 -10.65 11.56 -4.97
N PRO A 194 -9.87 12.20 -5.87
CA PRO A 194 -10.08 13.61 -6.16
C PRO A 194 -11.41 13.81 -6.90
N THR A 195 -12.13 14.86 -6.52
CA THR A 195 -13.29 15.36 -7.27
C THR A 195 -12.84 16.25 -8.40
N LYS A 196 -13.73 16.55 -9.35
CA LYS A 196 -13.44 17.52 -10.41
C LYS A 196 -13.12 18.91 -9.84
N SER A 197 -13.86 19.39 -8.85
CA SER A 197 -13.61 20.69 -8.20
C SER A 197 -12.23 20.75 -7.55
N PHE A 198 -11.81 19.66 -6.90
CA PHE A 198 -10.48 19.58 -6.32
C PHE A 198 -9.39 19.60 -7.39
N LEU A 199 -9.56 18.84 -8.48
CA LEU A 199 -8.63 18.86 -9.62
C LEU A 199 -8.52 20.25 -10.25
N GLU A 200 -9.66 20.92 -10.48
CA GLU A 200 -9.70 22.29 -10.99
C GLU A 200 -8.93 23.23 -10.07
N TYR A 201 -9.10 23.12 -8.75
CA TYR A 201 -8.38 23.93 -7.78
C TYR A 201 -6.86 23.75 -7.88
N VAL A 202 -6.36 22.51 -7.87
CA VAL A 202 -4.90 22.24 -7.88
C VAL A 202 -4.24 22.49 -9.24
N PHE A 203 -4.98 22.35 -10.35
CA PHE A 203 -4.45 22.62 -11.69
C PHE A 203 -4.54 24.09 -12.09
N LYS A 204 -5.49 24.85 -11.52
CA LYS A 204 -5.73 26.29 -11.79
C LYS A 204 -4.45 27.11 -11.94
N PRO A 205 -3.50 27.14 -10.98
CA PRO A 205 -2.31 28.00 -11.09
C PRO A 205 -1.50 27.76 -12.37
N PHE A 206 -1.43 26.50 -12.83
CA PHE A 206 -0.68 26.11 -14.02
C PHE A 206 -1.47 26.35 -15.31
N LEU A 207 -2.78 26.16 -15.30
CA LEU A 207 -3.62 26.44 -16.46
C LEU A 207 -3.83 27.95 -16.69
N GLU A 208 -3.74 28.76 -15.63
CA GLU A 208 -3.75 30.23 -15.72
C GLU A 208 -2.45 30.77 -16.33
N SER A 209 -1.30 30.12 -16.10
CA SER A 209 -0.02 30.53 -16.68
C SER A 209 0.12 30.11 -18.15
N ASP A 210 -0.35 28.91 -18.49
CA ASP A 210 -0.48 28.44 -19.87
C ASP A 210 -1.65 27.43 -19.95
N GLN A 211 -2.68 27.77 -20.73
CA GLN A 211 -3.87 26.92 -20.91
C GLN A 211 -3.55 25.57 -21.58
N ASN A 212 -2.40 25.47 -22.26
CA ASN A 212 -1.96 24.23 -22.90
C ASN A 212 -1.13 23.33 -21.98
N ASN A 213 -0.87 23.76 -20.74
CA ASN A 213 -0.10 22.97 -19.79
C ASN A 213 -0.70 21.58 -19.61
N LYS A 214 0.19 20.58 -19.63
CA LYS A 214 -0.11 19.18 -19.34
C LYS A 214 0.68 18.73 -18.12
N PHE A 215 0.18 17.68 -17.48
CA PHE A 215 0.68 17.26 -16.18
C PHE A 215 1.14 15.81 -16.16
N ASN A 216 2.23 15.56 -15.45
CA ASN A 216 2.62 14.21 -15.07
C ASN A 216 1.79 13.81 -13.85
N ILE A 217 0.84 12.90 -14.01
CA ILE A 217 -0.08 12.51 -12.93
C ILE A 217 0.37 11.19 -12.32
N VAL A 218 0.72 11.20 -11.03
CA VAL A 218 0.96 9.99 -10.24
C VAL A 218 -0.24 9.78 -9.32
N ILE A 219 -0.95 8.66 -9.46
CA ILE A 219 -2.23 8.41 -8.78
C ILE A 219 -2.38 6.94 -8.37
N PRO A 220 -2.98 6.64 -7.21
CA PRO A 220 -3.22 5.26 -6.81
C PRO A 220 -4.25 4.58 -7.71
N ASP A 221 -4.10 3.28 -7.89
CA ASP A 221 -5.07 2.44 -8.60
C ASP A 221 -6.53 2.62 -8.14
N ILE A 222 -6.80 2.57 -6.82
CA ILE A 222 -8.13 2.79 -6.23
C ILE A 222 -8.60 4.22 -6.51
N SER A 223 -7.69 5.19 -6.40
CA SER A 223 -8.03 6.60 -6.62
C SER A 223 -8.44 6.84 -8.07
N PHE A 224 -7.70 6.28 -9.03
CA PHE A 224 -7.98 6.42 -10.46
C PHE A 224 -9.26 5.67 -10.88
N THR A 225 -9.40 4.41 -10.45
CA THR A 225 -10.61 3.61 -10.75
C THR A 225 -11.86 4.19 -10.12
N GLY A 226 -11.73 4.76 -8.92
CA GLY A 226 -12.81 5.40 -8.18
C GLY A 226 -13.23 6.79 -8.68
N LEU A 227 -12.50 7.40 -9.63
CA LEU A 227 -12.87 8.71 -10.19
C LEU A 227 -14.29 8.67 -10.77
N LYS A 228 -15.07 9.69 -10.45
CA LYS A 228 -16.32 9.97 -11.16
C LYS A 228 -16.04 10.31 -12.63
N PRO A 229 -16.97 10.07 -13.57
CA PRO A 229 -16.73 10.29 -14.99
C PRO A 229 -16.20 11.68 -15.34
N ASP A 230 -16.76 12.74 -14.74
CA ASP A 230 -16.37 14.14 -14.97
C ASP A 230 -14.96 14.47 -14.45
N ALA A 231 -14.61 13.96 -13.27
CA ALA A 231 -13.26 14.10 -12.69
C ALA A 231 -12.24 13.31 -13.52
N ARG A 232 -12.61 12.11 -13.99
CA ARG A 232 -11.78 11.26 -14.83
C ARG A 232 -11.49 11.91 -16.17
N GLU A 233 -12.52 12.41 -16.84
CA GLU A 233 -12.38 13.17 -18.09
C GLU A 233 -11.46 14.37 -17.88
N TYR A 234 -11.73 15.17 -16.84
CA TYR A 234 -10.95 16.35 -16.54
C TYR A 234 -9.47 16.03 -16.28
N LEU A 235 -9.18 14.95 -15.54
CA LEU A 235 -7.82 14.49 -15.29
C LEU A 235 -7.13 14.06 -16.59
N ILE A 236 -7.76 13.22 -17.42
CA ILE A 236 -7.18 12.70 -18.67
C ILE A 236 -6.95 13.84 -19.68
N LYS A 237 -7.85 14.83 -19.74
CA LYS A 237 -7.74 16.01 -20.60
C LYS A 237 -6.47 16.83 -20.34
N HIS A 238 -6.02 16.86 -19.09
CA HIS A 238 -4.84 17.62 -18.68
C HIS A 238 -3.61 16.73 -18.42
N ALA A 239 -3.74 15.40 -18.52
CA ALA A 239 -2.61 14.50 -18.34
C ALA A 239 -1.68 14.51 -19.56
N LYS A 240 -0.38 14.68 -19.33
CA LYS A 240 0.68 14.32 -20.29
C LYS A 240 0.96 12.82 -20.23
N LYS A 241 1.02 12.29 -19.01
CA LYS A 241 1.13 10.88 -18.69
C LYS A 241 0.44 10.58 -17.37
N ILE A 242 0.09 9.32 -17.15
CA ILE A 242 -0.52 8.81 -15.94
C ILE A 242 0.34 7.66 -15.41
N VAL A 243 0.75 7.76 -14.16
CA VAL A 243 1.50 6.74 -13.45
C VAL A 243 0.60 6.20 -12.35
N ILE A 244 0.17 4.95 -12.50
CA ILE A 244 -0.68 4.25 -11.55
C ILE A 244 0.20 3.51 -10.55
N ILE A 245 0.13 3.88 -9.27
CA ILE A 245 0.85 3.20 -8.19
C ILE A 245 -0.13 2.34 -7.40
N SER A 246 0.21 1.07 -7.19
CA SER A 246 -0.58 0.17 -6.38
C SER A 246 -0.44 0.41 -4.87
N ASP A 247 -1.51 0.17 -4.11
CA ASP A 247 -1.43 -0.04 -2.66
C ASP A 247 -1.03 -1.46 -2.23
N GLY A 248 -0.74 -2.31 -3.22
CA GLY A 248 -0.54 -3.74 -3.10
C GLY A 248 -1.81 -4.53 -3.39
N ASN A 249 -2.44 -5.04 -2.34
CA ASN A 249 -3.54 -6.01 -2.43
C ASN A 249 -4.78 -5.46 -3.18
N ALA A 250 -5.03 -4.14 -3.18
CA ALA A 250 -6.20 -3.64 -3.89
C ALA A 250 -6.05 -3.65 -5.41
N GLN A 251 -4.83 -3.60 -5.95
CA GLN A 251 -4.66 -3.76 -7.39
C GLN A 251 -5.11 -5.16 -7.80
N LEU A 252 -4.66 -6.16 -7.05
CA LEU A 252 -4.92 -7.56 -7.34
C LEU A 252 -6.37 -7.95 -7.06
N ALA A 253 -6.98 -7.38 -6.02
CA ALA A 253 -8.35 -7.68 -5.61
C ALA A 253 -9.43 -6.83 -6.28
N LYS A 254 -9.10 -5.65 -6.84
CA LYS A 254 -10.08 -4.74 -7.46
C LYS A 254 -9.69 -4.31 -8.87
N PHE A 255 -8.52 -3.70 -9.05
CA PHE A 255 -8.11 -3.13 -10.34
C PHE A 255 -8.03 -4.20 -11.44
N ILE A 256 -7.28 -5.28 -11.21
CA ILE A 256 -7.09 -6.37 -12.18
C ILE A 256 -8.39 -7.14 -12.44
N PRO A 257 -9.18 -7.55 -11.43
CA PRO A 257 -10.47 -8.21 -11.67
C PRO A 257 -11.44 -7.34 -12.47
N GLN A 258 -11.51 -6.04 -12.21
CA GLN A 258 -12.34 -5.12 -13.00
C GLN A 258 -11.85 -4.98 -14.44
N TYR A 259 -10.53 -4.94 -14.65
CA TYR A 259 -9.95 -4.90 -15.99
C TYR A 259 -10.24 -6.20 -16.74
N PHE A 260 -9.99 -7.35 -16.12
CA PHE A 260 -10.28 -8.67 -16.66
C PHE A 260 -11.76 -8.83 -17.05
N TYR A 261 -12.68 -8.39 -16.18
CA TYR A 261 -14.11 -8.41 -16.47
C TYR A 261 -14.46 -7.53 -17.68
N TYR A 262 -13.90 -6.32 -17.76
CA TYR A 262 -14.09 -5.44 -18.91
C TYR A 262 -13.62 -6.12 -20.20
N VAL A 263 -12.42 -6.70 -20.22
CA VAL A 263 -11.85 -7.37 -21.39
C VAL A 263 -12.69 -8.58 -21.82
N SER A 264 -13.12 -9.39 -20.86
CA SER A 264 -13.90 -10.61 -21.10
C SER A 264 -15.26 -10.32 -21.74
N ASN A 265 -15.84 -9.14 -21.48
CA ASN A 265 -17.14 -8.73 -22.04
C ASN A 265 -17.00 -7.76 -23.22
N LYS A 266 -15.79 -7.45 -23.66
CA LYS A 266 -15.53 -6.53 -24.78
C LYS A 266 -15.23 -7.32 -26.04
N ASP A 267 -16.18 -7.33 -26.96
CA ASP A 267 -16.03 -8.06 -28.23
C ASP A 267 -14.93 -7.47 -29.11
N GLN A 268 -14.96 -6.15 -29.31
CA GLN A 268 -13.99 -5.41 -30.13
C GLN A 268 -13.50 -4.16 -29.39
N PRO A 269 -12.18 -4.01 -29.16
CA PRO A 269 -11.61 -2.79 -28.61
C PRO A 269 -11.60 -1.68 -29.67
N HIS A 270 -11.36 -0.43 -29.25
CA HIS A 270 -10.89 0.56 -30.21
C HIS A 270 -9.47 0.19 -30.66
N ASP A 271 -9.17 0.54 -31.89
CA ASP A 271 -7.81 0.44 -32.41
C ASP A 271 -6.84 1.28 -31.57
N ILE A 272 -5.59 0.81 -31.41
CA ILE A 272 -4.62 1.45 -30.52
C ILE A 272 -4.24 2.85 -30.99
N GLU A 273 -4.20 3.09 -32.30
CA GLU A 273 -3.96 4.43 -32.85
C GLU A 273 -5.10 5.38 -32.48
N THR A 274 -6.36 4.93 -32.55
CA THR A 274 -7.51 5.74 -32.10
C THR A 274 -7.41 6.08 -30.61
N VAL A 275 -7.05 5.10 -29.78
CA VAL A 275 -6.87 5.33 -28.33
C VAL A 275 -5.73 6.31 -28.06
N SER A 276 -4.62 6.19 -28.80
CA SER A 276 -3.48 7.09 -28.72
C SER A 276 -3.85 8.51 -29.16
N GLU A 277 -4.51 8.66 -30.31
CA GLU A 277 -4.94 9.96 -30.84
C GLU A 277 -5.88 10.68 -29.88
N THR A 278 -6.90 10.00 -29.33
CA THR A 278 -7.78 10.59 -28.31
C THR A 278 -7.01 11.02 -27.07
N PHE A 279 -5.99 10.24 -26.65
CA PHE A 279 -5.14 10.64 -25.54
C PHE A 279 -4.24 11.83 -25.91
N GLU A 280 -3.82 12.01 -27.15
CA GLU A 280 -2.94 13.11 -27.54
C GLU A 280 -3.71 14.40 -27.84
N THR A 281 -4.76 14.33 -28.65
CA THR A 281 -5.60 15.47 -29.04
C THR A 281 -6.51 15.94 -27.91
N LYS A 282 -6.84 15.03 -26.97
CA LYS A 282 -7.82 15.24 -25.91
C LYS A 282 -9.25 15.47 -26.42
N GLU A 283 -9.49 15.23 -27.69
CA GLU A 283 -10.82 15.25 -28.30
C GLU A 283 -11.52 13.93 -28.02
N ASP A 284 -12.82 13.97 -27.75
CA ASP A 284 -13.65 12.76 -27.61
C ASP A 284 -13.21 11.77 -26.50
N ILE A 285 -12.51 12.23 -25.45
CA ILE A 285 -12.09 11.40 -24.31
C ILE A 285 -13.24 10.54 -23.74
N ASN A 286 -14.46 11.08 -23.74
CA ASN A 286 -15.66 10.41 -23.23
C ASN A 286 -16.18 9.26 -24.11
N LYS A 287 -15.70 9.13 -25.34
CA LYS A 287 -16.05 8.03 -26.25
C LYS A 287 -15.23 6.77 -25.97
N ILE A 288 -14.08 6.91 -25.31
CA ILE A 288 -13.17 5.80 -25.00
C ILE A 288 -13.32 5.39 -23.53
N ASN A 289 -13.47 4.08 -23.30
CA ASN A 289 -13.43 3.57 -21.93
C ASN A 289 -12.02 3.78 -21.36
N ALA A 290 -11.90 4.40 -20.19
CA ALA A 290 -10.60 4.75 -19.63
C ALA A 290 -9.65 3.56 -19.42
N ARG A 291 -10.18 2.32 -19.34
CA ARG A 291 -9.38 1.09 -19.27
C ARG A 291 -8.62 0.79 -20.56
N GLU A 292 -9.05 1.33 -21.69
CA GLU A 292 -8.35 1.15 -22.97
C GLU A 292 -7.03 1.92 -23.00
N TYR A 293 -6.92 3.03 -22.25
CA TYR A 293 -5.65 3.77 -22.12
C TYR A 293 -4.55 2.98 -21.40
N TYR A 294 -4.88 1.91 -20.67
CA TYR A 294 -3.87 1.05 -20.03
C TYR A 294 -2.95 0.34 -21.04
N ARG A 295 -3.36 0.30 -22.31
CA ARG A 295 -2.59 -0.25 -23.43
C ARG A 295 -1.54 0.74 -23.98
N LEU A 296 -1.61 2.02 -23.60
CA LEU A 296 -0.68 3.06 -24.04
C LEU A 296 0.52 3.14 -23.09
N GLU A 297 1.46 2.21 -23.18
CA GLU A 297 2.55 2.07 -22.20
C GLU A 297 3.47 3.31 -22.06
N ASP A 298 3.58 4.12 -23.12
CA ASP A 298 4.32 5.38 -23.11
C ASP A 298 3.55 6.50 -22.37
N LYS A 299 2.22 6.42 -22.32
CA LYS A 299 1.34 7.41 -21.67
C LYS A 299 0.84 6.97 -20.30
N VAL A 300 0.61 5.67 -20.08
CA VAL A 300 0.06 5.09 -18.86
C VAL A 300 0.98 4.00 -18.36
N LYS A 301 1.67 4.28 -17.25
CA LYS A 301 2.57 3.31 -16.60
C LYS A 301 1.89 2.75 -15.36
N ILE A 302 1.94 1.44 -15.16
CA ILE A 302 1.31 0.76 -14.02
C ILE A 302 2.40 0.10 -13.18
N PHE A 303 2.43 0.40 -11.89
CA PHE A 303 3.41 -0.13 -10.96
C PHE A 303 2.78 -0.88 -9.78
N ASN A 304 3.41 -1.99 -9.37
CA ASN A 304 3.13 -2.77 -8.18
C ASN A 304 4.45 -3.09 -7.45
N TYR A 305 4.45 -3.51 -6.18
CA TYR A 305 5.67 -4.01 -5.54
C TYR A 305 6.22 -5.22 -6.31
N GLN A 306 5.35 -5.96 -6.99
CA GLN A 306 5.69 -7.09 -7.83
C GLN A 306 4.82 -7.08 -9.10
N GLY A 307 5.39 -6.74 -10.26
CA GLY A 307 4.65 -6.59 -11.51
C GLY A 307 4.64 -7.82 -12.42
N ASN A 308 5.47 -8.84 -12.14
CA ASN A 308 5.58 -10.05 -12.98
C ASN A 308 4.27 -10.85 -13.10
N TYR A 309 3.31 -10.66 -12.20
CA TYR A 309 1.99 -11.27 -12.31
C TYR A 309 1.27 -10.89 -13.62
N SER A 310 1.62 -9.74 -14.22
CA SER A 310 1.08 -9.33 -15.52
C SER A 310 1.46 -10.27 -16.65
N LEU A 311 2.58 -11.02 -16.54
CA LEU A 311 2.95 -12.04 -17.51
C LEU A 311 1.91 -13.17 -17.56
N SER A 312 1.56 -13.71 -16.39
CA SER A 312 0.52 -14.75 -16.28
C SER A 312 -0.85 -14.25 -16.72
N LEU A 313 -1.21 -13.01 -16.36
CA LEU A 313 -2.44 -12.37 -16.82
C LEU A 313 -2.48 -12.23 -18.35
N ASN A 314 -1.39 -11.78 -18.96
CA ASN A 314 -1.29 -11.58 -20.41
C ASN A 314 -1.36 -12.90 -21.18
N ASN A 315 -0.81 -13.98 -20.64
CA ASN A 315 -0.96 -15.33 -21.20
C ASN A 315 -2.43 -15.77 -21.22
N ILE A 316 -3.19 -15.46 -20.15
CA ILE A 316 -4.63 -15.76 -20.14
C ILE A 316 -5.36 -14.95 -21.22
N PHE A 317 -5.00 -13.69 -21.44
CA PHE A 317 -5.58 -12.92 -22.54
C PHE A 317 -5.26 -13.50 -23.91
N ASP A 318 -4.08 -14.08 -24.12
CA ASP A 318 -3.78 -14.81 -25.36
C ASP A 318 -4.68 -16.03 -25.53
N LEU A 319 -4.87 -16.83 -24.47
CA LEU A 319 -5.73 -18.01 -24.50
C LEU A 319 -7.21 -17.68 -24.75
N LEU A 320 -7.64 -16.45 -24.45
CA LEU A 320 -8.99 -15.95 -24.70
C LEU A 320 -9.14 -15.24 -26.06
N ASP A 321 -8.12 -15.27 -26.92
CA ASP A 321 -8.05 -14.49 -28.17
C ASP A 321 -8.22 -12.97 -27.93
N LYS A 322 -7.72 -12.48 -26.80
CA LYS A 322 -7.77 -11.08 -26.34
C LYS A 322 -6.37 -10.46 -26.20
N SER A 323 -5.39 -10.85 -27.02
CA SER A 323 -4.01 -10.32 -26.98
C SER A 323 -3.92 -8.79 -27.05
N TRP A 324 -4.94 -8.12 -27.60
CA TRP A 324 -5.05 -6.65 -27.62
C TRP A 324 -5.13 -6.03 -26.21
N ALA A 325 -5.55 -6.78 -25.20
CA ALA A 325 -5.79 -6.34 -23.84
C ALA A 325 -4.57 -6.54 -22.92
N LYS A 326 -3.42 -6.92 -23.47
CA LYS A 326 -2.20 -7.04 -22.68
C LYS A 326 -1.85 -5.71 -22.03
N ILE A 327 -1.43 -5.79 -20.77
CA ILE A 327 -0.94 -4.65 -20.00
C ILE A 327 0.42 -4.97 -19.41
N ASN A 328 1.26 -3.95 -19.29
CA ASN A 328 2.54 -4.07 -18.61
C ASN A 328 2.43 -3.49 -17.21
N VAL A 329 2.61 -4.36 -16.21
CA VAL A 329 2.75 -3.96 -14.81
C VAL A 329 4.21 -4.12 -14.42
N HIS A 330 4.81 -3.01 -13.99
CA HIS A 330 6.21 -2.97 -13.59
C HIS A 330 6.36 -3.01 -12.07
N SER A 331 7.54 -3.38 -11.60
CA SER A 331 7.85 -3.40 -10.17
C SER A 331 8.36 -2.05 -9.66
N TYR A 332 7.99 -1.70 -8.43
CA TYR A 332 8.61 -0.64 -7.63
C TYR A 332 9.35 -1.24 -6.42
N PRO A 333 10.40 -0.58 -5.90
CA PRO A 333 11.15 -1.10 -4.76
C PRO A 333 10.38 -0.96 -3.43
N THR A 334 10.36 -2.02 -2.62
CA THR A 334 9.80 -1.96 -1.25
C THR A 334 10.81 -1.47 -0.23
N SER A 335 12.11 -1.53 -0.54
CA SER A 335 13.18 -0.99 0.29
C SER A 335 13.52 0.46 -0.07
N LEU A 336 13.49 1.35 0.93
CA LEU A 336 13.86 2.76 0.76
C LEU A 336 15.31 2.94 0.27
N ASN A 337 16.18 1.98 0.59
CA ASN A 337 17.60 2.03 0.25
C ASN A 337 17.88 1.62 -1.20
N LYS A 338 16.92 1.03 -1.91
CA LYS A 338 17.16 0.45 -3.23
C LYS A 338 17.63 1.49 -4.23
N LEU A 339 16.93 2.61 -4.32
CA LEU A 339 17.27 3.70 -5.25
C LEU A 339 18.57 4.40 -4.87
N ASN A 340 18.93 4.46 -3.59
CA ASN A 340 20.16 5.10 -3.13
C ASN A 340 21.43 4.42 -3.68
N LYS A 341 21.34 3.13 -4.02
CA LYS A 341 22.46 2.37 -4.61
C LYS A 341 22.62 2.61 -6.11
N GLU A 342 21.70 3.34 -6.73
CA GLU A 342 21.76 3.63 -8.15
C GLU A 342 22.73 4.79 -8.43
N GLY A 343 23.69 4.59 -9.34
CA GLY A 343 24.74 5.59 -9.62
C GLY A 343 24.24 6.96 -10.10
N TRP A 344 22.99 7.08 -10.56
CA TRP A 344 22.42 8.38 -10.93
C TRP A 344 21.96 9.19 -9.72
N LEU A 345 21.68 8.55 -8.59
CA LEU A 345 21.42 9.18 -7.28
C LEU A 345 22.67 9.17 -6.38
N SER A 346 23.80 8.65 -6.84
CA SER A 346 25.06 8.84 -6.10
C SER A 346 25.29 10.33 -5.86
N ASP A 347 25.81 10.66 -4.68
CA ASP A 347 26.18 12.03 -4.32
C ASP A 347 25.00 13.02 -4.23
N THR A 348 23.76 12.52 -4.11
CA THR A 348 22.60 13.33 -3.73
C THR A 348 22.18 13.02 -2.30
N ASP A 349 21.32 13.87 -1.74
CA ASP A 349 20.76 13.69 -0.39
C ASP A 349 19.56 12.72 -0.35
N TYR A 350 19.37 11.88 -1.38
CA TYR A 350 18.13 11.11 -1.56
C TYR A 350 17.76 10.31 -0.31
N LEU A 351 18.72 9.56 0.26
CA LEU A 351 18.47 8.76 1.45
C LEU A 351 18.17 9.64 2.68
N ASN A 352 18.91 10.72 2.88
CA ASN A 352 18.68 11.64 3.99
C ASN A 352 17.28 12.28 3.90
N ASP A 353 16.90 12.74 2.71
CA ASP A 353 15.59 13.33 2.46
C ASP A 353 14.46 12.34 2.76
N ILE A 354 14.63 11.08 2.35
CA ILE A 354 13.68 10.00 2.64
C ILE A 354 13.59 9.74 4.14
N LEU A 355 14.72 9.64 4.84
CA LEU A 355 14.74 9.34 6.28
C LEU A 355 14.11 10.47 7.09
N ILE A 356 14.47 11.74 6.81
CA ILE A 356 13.91 12.91 7.51
C ILE A 356 12.40 13.01 7.27
N THR A 357 11.97 12.89 6.01
CA THR A 357 10.54 12.99 5.65
C THR A 357 9.70 11.91 6.34
N ASN A 358 10.29 10.73 6.59
CA ASN A 358 9.62 9.63 7.29
C ASN A 358 9.84 9.62 8.81
N ASN A 359 10.38 10.70 9.40
CA ASN A 359 10.65 10.82 10.84
C ASN A 359 11.62 9.75 11.40
N LEU A 360 12.56 9.31 10.56
CA LEU A 360 13.55 8.27 10.83
C LEU A 360 14.93 8.82 11.21
N MET A 361 15.02 10.12 11.41
CA MET A 361 16.20 10.83 11.91
C MET A 361 15.88 11.43 13.28
N GLU A 362 16.89 11.53 14.13
CA GLU A 362 16.81 12.24 15.40
C GLU A 362 16.65 13.75 15.18
N ASN A 363 15.96 14.40 16.12
CA ASN A 363 15.84 15.86 16.14
C ASN A 363 17.06 16.49 16.84
N ASP A 364 18.26 16.04 16.47
CA ASP A 364 19.52 16.58 16.98
C ASP A 364 20.24 17.41 15.91
N ASN A 365 21.16 18.27 16.34
CA ASN A 365 21.93 19.11 15.41
C ASN A 365 22.87 18.29 14.49
N ASN A 366 22.98 16.97 14.72
CA ASN A 366 23.89 16.09 14.00
C ASN A 366 23.18 15.26 12.92
N ASN A 367 21.84 15.36 12.80
CA ASN A 367 21.03 14.52 11.92
C ASN A 367 21.40 13.04 12.10
N THR A 368 21.41 12.57 13.35
CA THR A 368 21.74 11.17 13.62
C THR A 368 20.58 10.28 13.16
N LYS A 369 20.88 9.20 12.43
CA LYS A 369 19.86 8.22 12.01
C LYS A 369 19.34 7.46 13.23
N LYS A 370 18.02 7.26 13.31
CA LYS A 370 17.41 6.44 14.36
C LYS A 370 17.85 4.97 14.27
N SER A 371 17.97 4.35 15.42
CA SER A 371 18.00 2.90 15.59
C SER A 371 16.58 2.35 15.72
N ILE A 372 16.43 1.02 15.71
CA ILE A 372 15.13 0.40 16.01
C ILE A 372 14.77 0.56 17.50
N ASN A 373 15.75 0.69 18.38
CA ASN A 373 15.50 0.95 19.80
C ASN A 373 14.75 2.29 19.99
N ASP A 374 15.07 3.31 19.19
CA ASP A 374 14.37 4.61 19.21
C ASP A 374 12.91 4.50 18.74
N LEU A 375 12.56 3.40 18.06
CA LEU A 375 11.21 3.11 17.60
C LEU A 375 10.44 2.18 18.55
N MET A 376 11.06 1.68 19.62
CA MET A 376 10.39 0.97 20.70
C MET A 376 9.80 1.97 21.69
N ILE A 377 8.48 2.16 21.61
CA ILE A 377 7.80 3.18 22.41
C ILE A 377 7.45 2.71 23.83
N LEU A 378 7.43 1.39 24.07
CA LEU A 378 7.18 0.79 25.39
C LEU A 378 8.03 -0.46 25.58
N ASN A 379 8.50 -0.66 26.81
CA ASN A 379 9.25 -1.83 27.29
C ASN A 379 10.54 -2.14 26.51
N SER A 380 11.20 -1.11 25.97
CA SER A 380 12.47 -1.27 25.25
C SER A 380 13.58 -1.87 26.11
N ASP A 381 13.53 -1.65 27.43
CA ASP A 381 14.44 -2.22 28.43
C ASP A 381 14.34 -3.75 28.57
N LYS A 382 13.31 -4.38 27.98
CA LYS A 382 13.13 -5.84 27.99
C LYS A 382 13.74 -6.54 26.78
N TYR A 383 14.23 -5.79 25.80
CA TYR A 383 14.88 -6.37 24.64
C TYR A 383 16.16 -7.12 25.02
N ASP A 384 16.27 -8.37 24.59
CA ASP A 384 17.48 -9.19 24.76
C ASP A 384 18.11 -9.48 23.38
N GLU A 385 19.31 -8.96 23.15
CA GLU A 385 20.05 -9.12 21.90
C GLU A 385 20.45 -10.57 21.58
N ASN A 386 20.44 -11.47 22.58
CA ASN A 386 20.78 -12.88 22.39
C ASN A 386 19.59 -13.72 21.90
N LYS A 387 18.39 -13.14 21.89
CA LYS A 387 17.16 -13.81 21.45
C LYS A 387 16.83 -13.49 20.00
N LYS A 388 16.03 -14.37 19.39
CA LYS A 388 15.38 -14.11 18.09
C LYS A 388 14.15 -13.24 18.30
N ASN A 389 13.54 -12.75 17.21
CA ASN A 389 12.42 -11.82 17.31
C ASN A 389 11.13 -12.38 16.71
N MET A 390 10.08 -12.51 17.52
CA MET A 390 8.71 -12.72 17.06
C MET A 390 8.03 -11.36 16.90
N VAL A 391 7.60 -11.03 15.69
CA VAL A 391 6.96 -9.74 15.41
C VAL A 391 5.49 -9.95 15.07
N PHE A 392 4.62 -9.50 15.97
CA PHE A 392 3.19 -9.51 15.73
C PHE A 392 2.80 -8.33 14.84
N MET A 393 2.20 -8.63 13.69
CA MET A 393 1.64 -7.61 12.82
C MET A 393 0.17 -7.37 13.15
N GLY A 394 -0.07 -6.27 13.86
CA GLY A 394 -1.39 -5.88 14.33
C GLY A 394 -2.24 -5.22 13.24
N SER A 395 -3.54 -5.49 13.30
CA SER A 395 -4.53 -4.93 12.39
C SER A 395 -5.45 -3.94 13.08
N SER A 396 -6.08 -3.06 12.29
CA SER A 396 -7.24 -2.30 12.78
C SER A 396 -8.53 -3.10 12.82
N LEU A 397 -8.50 -4.41 12.49
CA LEU A 397 -9.64 -5.33 12.62
C LEU A 397 -10.19 -5.37 14.05
N PHE A 398 -9.30 -5.29 15.03
CA PHE A 398 -9.59 -5.43 16.45
C PHE A 398 -9.88 -4.07 17.10
N ARG A 399 -10.69 -3.24 16.44
CA ARG A 399 -11.21 -2.01 17.05
C ARG A 399 -12.14 -2.38 18.20
N LYS A 400 -12.31 -1.44 19.13
CA LYS A 400 -13.09 -1.52 20.40
C LYS A 400 -14.55 -2.04 20.32
N GLY A 401 -15.07 -2.50 19.17
CA GLY A 401 -16.38 -3.16 19.06
C GLY A 401 -16.27 -4.65 18.76
N ALA A 402 -15.59 -5.06 17.68
CA ALA A 402 -15.65 -6.45 17.20
C ALA A 402 -15.16 -7.50 18.22
N TYR A 403 -14.10 -7.21 18.97
CA TYR A 403 -13.52 -8.13 19.96
C TYR A 403 -13.94 -7.81 21.41
N THR A 404 -14.35 -6.58 21.69
CA THR A 404 -14.89 -6.22 23.01
C THR A 404 -16.26 -6.87 23.22
N ASP A 405 -17.06 -6.91 22.15
CA ASP A 405 -18.45 -7.36 22.18
C ASP A 405 -18.60 -8.86 21.85
N ASN A 406 -17.51 -9.53 21.44
CA ASN A 406 -17.50 -10.96 21.10
C ASN A 406 -16.46 -11.72 21.93
N GLU A 407 -16.93 -12.38 22.98
CA GLU A 407 -16.11 -13.13 23.94
C GLU A 407 -15.33 -14.28 23.30
N LYS A 408 -15.99 -15.10 22.49
CA LYS A 408 -15.35 -16.23 21.79
C LYS A 408 -14.20 -15.77 20.90
N LEU A 409 -14.39 -14.65 20.19
CA LEU A 409 -13.37 -14.07 19.32
C LEU A 409 -12.16 -13.58 20.14
N ARG A 410 -12.39 -13.04 21.34
CA ARG A 410 -11.34 -12.66 22.30
C ARG A 410 -10.61 -13.88 22.88
N GLU A 411 -11.33 -14.91 23.31
CA GLU A 411 -10.75 -16.17 23.80
C GLU A 411 -9.85 -16.82 22.75
N ASN A 412 -10.34 -16.95 21.52
CA ASN A 412 -9.55 -17.49 20.40
C ASN A 412 -8.26 -16.68 20.12
N ALA A 413 -8.27 -15.37 20.33
CA ALA A 413 -7.06 -14.56 20.19
C ALA A 413 -6.07 -14.86 21.33
N ILE A 414 -6.55 -14.97 22.56
CA ILE A 414 -5.73 -15.34 23.72
C ILE A 414 -5.10 -16.71 23.50
N ASP A 415 -5.91 -17.73 23.15
CA ASP A 415 -5.47 -19.10 22.88
C ASP A 415 -4.42 -19.14 21.75
N TYR A 416 -4.61 -18.31 20.71
CA TYR A 416 -3.64 -18.17 19.63
C TYR A 416 -2.28 -17.67 20.13
N PHE A 417 -2.27 -16.61 20.95
CA PHE A 417 -1.02 -16.08 21.52
C PHE A 417 -0.37 -17.07 22.48
N GLU A 418 -1.15 -17.75 23.34
CA GLU A 418 -0.63 -18.78 24.24
C GLU A 418 0.01 -19.94 23.45
N LYS A 419 -0.62 -20.36 22.35
CA LYS A 419 -0.04 -21.37 21.48
C LYS A 419 1.24 -20.91 20.80
N ILE A 420 1.27 -19.68 20.29
CA ILE A 420 2.51 -19.11 19.72
C ILE A 420 3.62 -19.06 20.76
N GLU A 421 3.33 -18.69 22.01
CA GLU A 421 4.30 -18.69 23.11
C GLU A 421 4.79 -20.09 23.50
N LYS A 422 3.95 -21.13 23.34
CA LYS A 422 4.38 -22.53 23.50
C LYS A 422 5.34 -22.96 22.39
N LEU A 423 5.04 -22.60 21.13
CA LEU A 423 5.85 -22.95 19.96
C LEU A 423 7.16 -22.14 19.87
N TYR A 424 7.14 -20.90 20.35
CA TYR A 424 8.24 -19.94 20.31
C TYR A 424 8.44 -19.32 21.70
N PRO A 425 9.08 -20.02 22.64
CA PRO A 425 9.11 -19.63 24.04
C PRO A 425 9.85 -18.30 24.27
N ARG A 426 9.35 -17.48 25.20
CA ARG A 426 9.92 -16.16 25.57
C ARG A 426 11.36 -16.22 26.11
N THR A 427 11.84 -17.41 26.47
CA THR A 427 13.25 -17.65 26.82
C THR A 427 14.17 -17.56 25.61
N GLU A 428 13.64 -17.81 24.41
CA GLU A 428 14.39 -17.82 23.14
C GLU A 428 14.02 -16.66 22.21
N TYR A 429 12.84 -16.08 22.40
CA TYR A 429 12.29 -15.03 21.54
C TYR A 429 11.89 -13.77 22.32
N ASN A 430 12.27 -12.61 21.80
CA ASN A 430 11.62 -11.34 22.12
C ASN A 430 10.28 -11.27 21.38
N TYR A 431 9.28 -10.64 22.00
CA TYR A 431 7.97 -10.40 21.38
C TYR A 431 7.76 -8.92 21.12
N LEU A 432 7.65 -8.56 19.84
CA LEU A 432 7.50 -7.19 19.38
C LEU A 432 6.13 -7.00 18.73
N PHE A 433 5.41 -5.96 19.11
CA PHE A 433 4.09 -5.64 18.56
C PHE A 433 4.20 -4.44 17.63
N LYS A 434 4.04 -4.68 16.32
CA LYS A 434 3.88 -3.60 15.34
C LYS A 434 2.41 -3.44 14.98
N LEU A 435 1.76 -2.45 15.58
CA LEU A 435 0.34 -2.21 15.39
C LEU A 435 0.03 -1.31 14.18
N HIS A 436 -1.24 -1.32 13.78
CA HIS A 436 -1.76 -0.46 12.72
C HIS A 436 -1.60 1.03 13.09
N PRO A 437 -1.25 1.94 12.16
CA PRO A 437 -1.11 3.39 12.42
C PRO A 437 -2.36 4.13 12.93
N TYR A 438 -3.47 3.41 13.12
CA TYR A 438 -4.68 3.95 13.73
C TYR A 438 -4.51 4.11 15.24
N TYR A 439 -3.76 3.21 15.86
CA TYR A 439 -3.53 3.21 17.30
C TYR A 439 -2.49 4.27 17.65
N LYS A 440 -2.85 5.17 18.55
CA LYS A 440 -1.87 6.04 19.22
C LYS A 440 -1.05 5.22 20.23
N PRO A 441 0.14 5.69 20.65
CA PRO A 441 0.96 5.00 21.66
C PRO A 441 0.15 4.51 22.88
N ASP A 442 -0.63 5.38 23.51
CA ASP A 442 -1.39 5.05 24.72
C ASP A 442 -2.47 3.98 24.47
N GLN A 443 -3.08 3.98 23.28
CA GLN A 443 -4.08 3.00 22.87
C GLN A 443 -3.47 1.65 22.51
N SER A 444 -2.16 1.63 22.22
CA SER A 444 -1.44 0.43 21.81
C SER A 444 -1.25 -0.52 22.99
N LEU A 445 -1.03 0.01 24.19
CA LEU A 445 -0.88 -0.81 25.40
C LEU A 445 -2.18 -1.54 25.75
N ASP A 446 -3.30 -0.81 25.85
CA ASP A 446 -4.62 -1.39 26.11
C ASP A 446 -4.98 -2.48 25.10
N TYR A 447 -4.60 -2.23 23.84
CA TYR A 447 -4.82 -3.17 22.76
C TYR A 447 -4.03 -4.48 22.93
N VAL A 448 -2.76 -4.39 23.30
CA VAL A 448 -1.90 -5.55 23.54
C VAL A 448 -2.39 -6.34 24.76
N LYS A 449 -2.77 -5.66 25.85
CA LYS A 449 -3.39 -6.30 27.03
C LYS A 449 -4.63 -7.10 26.67
N MET A 450 -5.52 -6.50 25.86
CA MET A 450 -6.74 -7.17 25.40
C MET A 450 -6.45 -8.41 24.57
N LEU A 451 -5.50 -8.34 23.63
CA LEU A 451 -5.12 -9.49 22.79
C LEU A 451 -4.53 -10.65 23.60
N LEU A 452 -3.73 -10.32 24.62
CA LEU A 452 -3.03 -11.30 25.43
C LEU A 452 -3.86 -11.81 26.62
N GLY A 453 -4.98 -11.16 26.95
CA GLY A 453 -5.77 -11.48 28.14
C GLY A 453 -5.03 -11.19 29.45
N LYS A 454 -4.02 -10.31 29.45
CA LYS A 454 -3.11 -10.05 30.57
C LYS A 454 -3.09 -8.57 30.92
N GLU A 455 -3.15 -8.25 32.21
CA GLU A 455 -2.96 -6.88 32.71
C GLU A 455 -1.49 -6.46 32.74
N ASP A 456 -0.60 -7.41 33.05
CA ASP A 456 0.83 -7.19 32.96
C ASP A 456 1.34 -7.67 31.60
N VAL A 457 1.77 -6.71 30.79
CA VAL A 457 2.39 -6.94 29.48
C VAL A 457 3.79 -6.31 29.42
N SER A 458 4.44 -6.15 30.58
CA SER A 458 5.76 -5.54 30.69
C SER A 458 6.83 -6.29 29.90
N ASP A 459 6.66 -7.59 29.67
CA ASP A 459 7.59 -8.42 28.89
C ASP A 459 7.43 -8.29 27.36
N TYR A 460 6.47 -7.49 26.87
CA TYR A 460 6.20 -7.33 25.44
C TYR A 460 6.58 -5.94 24.96
N ILE A 461 7.33 -5.88 23.87
CA ILE A 461 7.86 -4.63 23.31
C ILE A 461 6.83 -4.06 22.32
N ILE A 462 6.49 -2.78 22.44
CA ILE A 462 5.58 -2.12 21.50
C ILE A 462 6.38 -1.18 20.59
N LEU A 463 6.28 -1.42 19.29
CA LEU A 463 6.90 -0.61 18.25
C LEU A 463 5.98 0.55 17.85
N ASN A 464 6.58 1.68 17.48
CA ASN A 464 5.86 2.88 17.07
C ASN A 464 4.87 2.57 15.92
N PRO A 465 3.54 2.66 16.15
CA PRO A 465 2.55 2.30 15.12
C PRO A 465 2.56 3.25 13.92
N SER A 466 2.98 4.50 14.11
CA SER A 466 2.92 5.56 13.10
C SER A 466 3.93 5.38 11.96
N ILE A 467 5.07 4.75 12.25
CA ILE A 467 6.09 4.44 11.26
C ILE A 467 5.65 3.20 10.46
N SER A 468 5.79 3.23 9.13
CA SER A 468 5.44 2.08 8.29
C SER A 468 6.42 0.93 8.51
N TRP A 469 5.95 -0.30 8.32
CA TRP A 469 6.75 -1.49 8.57
C TRP A 469 7.97 -1.56 7.64
N GLU A 470 7.79 -1.24 6.36
CA GLU A 470 8.84 -1.26 5.36
C GLU A 470 9.91 -0.20 5.63
N ASN A 471 9.55 0.91 6.26
CA ASN A 471 10.48 1.92 6.71
C ASN A 471 11.34 1.40 7.87
N MET A 472 10.74 0.68 8.84
CA MET A 472 11.49 0.04 9.92
C MET A 472 12.48 -1.00 9.37
N LEU A 473 12.04 -1.85 8.44
CA LEU A 473 12.92 -2.81 7.79
C LEU A 473 14.07 -2.14 7.03
N SER A 474 13.75 -1.08 6.28
CA SER A 474 14.77 -0.31 5.54
C SER A 474 15.78 0.35 6.48
N LEU A 475 15.31 0.90 7.60
CA LEU A 475 16.15 1.53 8.61
C LEU A 475 17.13 0.52 9.20
N ASP A 476 16.60 -0.60 9.68
CA ASP A 476 17.35 -1.67 10.35
C ASP A 476 18.41 -2.28 9.44
N TYR A 477 18.01 -2.64 8.21
CA TYR A 477 18.92 -3.16 7.20
C TYR A 477 20.04 -2.16 6.88
N SER A 478 19.71 -0.88 6.70
CA SER A 478 20.73 0.14 6.39
C SER A 478 21.68 0.40 7.57
N ASN A 479 21.26 0.22 8.83
CA ASN A 479 22.16 0.30 9.98
C ASN A 479 23.22 -0.80 9.93
N LEU A 480 22.84 -2.03 9.57
CA LEU A 480 23.82 -3.09 9.38
C LEU A 480 24.75 -2.83 8.18
N GLU A 481 24.22 -2.32 7.07
CA GLU A 481 25.07 -2.00 5.90
C GLU A 481 26.11 -0.92 6.20
N SER A 482 25.76 0.10 7.00
CA SER A 482 26.69 1.17 7.38
C SER A 482 27.71 0.77 8.44
N GLY A 483 27.64 -0.46 8.96
CA GLY A 483 28.57 -0.98 9.96
C GLY A 483 28.14 -0.79 11.41
N SER A 484 26.94 -0.26 11.66
CA SER A 484 26.34 -0.34 13.00
C SER A 484 25.96 -1.78 13.33
N ASN A 485 26.09 -2.16 14.60
CA ASN A 485 25.60 -3.43 15.12
C ASN A 485 24.21 -3.30 15.76
N GLU A 486 23.63 -2.09 15.76
CA GLU A 486 22.30 -1.83 16.29
C GLU A 486 21.24 -2.27 15.27
N SER A 487 20.91 -3.57 15.31
CA SER A 487 19.89 -4.16 14.46
C SER A 487 19.12 -5.27 15.16
N ILE A 488 17.84 -5.39 14.80
CA ILE A 488 16.88 -6.26 15.50
C ILE A 488 16.23 -7.25 14.54
N PHE A 489 15.74 -6.77 13.41
CA PHE A 489 15.09 -7.60 12.40
C PHE A 489 16.08 -8.35 11.52
N PHE A 490 17.34 -7.90 11.50
CA PHE A 490 18.43 -8.51 10.75
C PHE A 490 19.66 -8.74 11.64
N LYS A 491 20.58 -9.58 11.18
CA LYS A 491 21.89 -9.80 11.79
C LYS A 491 22.94 -10.15 10.75
N LYS A 492 24.22 -10.03 11.11
CA LYS A 492 25.33 -10.49 10.27
C LYS A 492 25.77 -11.90 10.68
N GLU A 493 25.65 -12.86 9.77
CA GLU A 493 26.19 -14.21 9.91
C GLU A 493 27.18 -14.49 8.78
N LYS A 494 28.42 -14.86 9.12
CA LYS A 494 29.48 -15.19 8.13
C LYS A 494 29.62 -14.12 7.03
N ASN A 495 29.61 -12.84 7.42
CA ASN A 495 29.64 -11.66 6.52
C ASN A 495 28.44 -11.50 5.58
N LYS A 496 27.31 -12.17 5.85
CA LYS A 496 26.03 -11.97 5.14
C LYS A 496 25.00 -11.41 6.10
N ILE A 497 24.19 -10.46 5.63
CA ILE A 497 23.01 -10.01 6.37
C ILE A 497 21.91 -11.05 6.16
N VAL A 498 21.34 -11.56 7.25
CA VAL A 498 20.24 -12.51 7.28
C VAL A 498 19.14 -12.00 8.20
N PRO A 499 17.87 -12.42 8.03
CA PRO A 499 16.80 -12.10 8.95
C PRO A 499 17.06 -12.66 10.35
N ASN A 500 16.60 -11.94 11.37
CA ASN A 500 16.58 -12.35 12.77
C ASN A 500 15.17 -12.26 13.36
N MET A 501 14.15 -12.31 12.51
CA MET A 501 12.75 -12.18 12.89
C MET A 501 11.86 -13.23 12.20
N LYS A 502 10.72 -13.52 12.84
CA LYS A 502 9.60 -14.24 12.24
C LYS A 502 8.31 -13.45 12.49
N LEU A 503 7.50 -13.30 11.44
CA LEU A 503 6.21 -12.62 11.48
C LEU A 503 5.09 -13.59 11.86
N PHE A 504 4.15 -13.09 12.66
CA PHE A 504 2.91 -13.79 12.94
C PHE A 504 1.76 -12.79 13.04
N THR A 505 0.55 -13.24 12.69
CA THR A 505 -0.64 -12.38 12.68
C THR A 505 -1.91 -13.21 12.61
N LEU A 506 -3.02 -12.64 13.05
CA LEU A 506 -4.37 -13.17 12.88
C LEU A 506 -5.05 -12.65 11.60
N GLN A 507 -4.33 -11.90 10.76
CA GLN A 507 -4.83 -11.37 9.49
C GLN A 507 -3.94 -11.83 8.31
N ALA A 508 -4.22 -13.01 7.75
CA ALA A 508 -3.50 -13.53 6.58
C ALA A 508 -3.62 -12.63 5.33
N THR A 509 -4.67 -11.81 5.22
CA THR A 509 -4.91 -10.91 4.08
C THR A 509 -4.13 -9.59 4.14
N THR A 510 -3.25 -9.42 5.13
CA THR A 510 -2.45 -8.20 5.25
C THR A 510 -1.38 -8.12 4.15
N THR A 511 -1.26 -6.96 3.50
CA THR A 511 -0.19 -6.69 2.52
C THR A 511 1.21 -6.83 3.12
N VAL A 512 1.34 -6.76 4.46
CA VAL A 512 2.64 -6.87 5.14
C VAL A 512 3.35 -8.19 4.86
N LEU A 513 2.61 -9.30 4.70
CA LEU A 513 3.23 -10.61 4.46
C LEU A 513 4.01 -10.58 3.15
N ILE A 514 3.32 -10.23 2.07
CA ILE A 514 3.92 -10.18 0.73
C ILE A 514 4.92 -9.03 0.58
N SER A 515 4.67 -7.86 1.20
CA SER A 515 5.64 -6.75 1.14
C SER A 515 6.94 -7.10 1.86
N THR A 516 6.88 -7.87 2.96
CA THR A 516 8.07 -8.37 3.67
C THR A 516 8.80 -9.41 2.84
N MET A 517 8.08 -10.38 2.25
CA MET A 517 8.65 -11.39 1.35
C MET A 517 9.38 -10.74 0.16
N GLN A 518 8.79 -9.69 -0.40
CA GLN A 518 9.39 -8.91 -1.48
C GLN A 518 10.56 -8.07 -0.99
N PHE A 519 10.49 -7.46 0.19
CA PHE A 519 11.62 -6.74 0.78
C PHE A 519 12.85 -7.65 0.92
N ILE A 520 12.70 -8.84 1.51
CA ILE A 520 13.84 -9.75 1.72
C ILE A 520 14.39 -10.29 0.40
N GLU A 521 13.56 -10.63 -0.58
CA GLU A 521 14.01 -11.02 -1.92
C GLU A 521 14.82 -9.90 -2.60
N GLN A 522 14.35 -8.66 -2.51
CA GLN A 522 14.97 -7.51 -3.19
C GLN A 522 16.28 -7.04 -2.55
N THR A 523 16.53 -7.41 -1.28
CA THR A 523 17.62 -6.88 -0.44
C THR A 523 18.64 -7.94 0.01
N LEU A 524 18.22 -9.20 0.19
CA LEU A 524 19.04 -10.28 0.72
C LEU A 524 19.32 -11.35 -0.33
N LYS A 525 20.59 -11.76 -0.45
CA LYS A 525 20.98 -12.85 -1.35
C LYS A 525 20.53 -14.20 -0.80
N GLY A 526 19.89 -15.03 -1.65
CA GLY A 526 19.46 -16.38 -1.29
C GLY A 526 18.04 -16.47 -0.74
N TYR A 527 17.27 -15.37 -0.80
CA TYR A 527 15.85 -15.31 -0.41
C TYR A 527 14.92 -15.27 -1.64
N ASP A 528 15.35 -15.84 -2.77
CA ASP A 528 14.63 -15.81 -4.04
C ASP A 528 13.49 -16.85 -4.13
N SER A 529 13.44 -17.81 -3.20
CA SER A 529 12.44 -18.90 -3.15
C SER A 529 11.46 -18.76 -1.99
N LEU A 530 10.26 -19.33 -2.12
CA LEU A 530 9.29 -19.40 -1.01
C LEU A 530 9.85 -20.13 0.21
N ASP A 531 10.61 -21.20 0.02
CA ASP A 531 11.22 -21.96 1.13
C ASP A 531 12.19 -21.12 1.95
N SER A 532 13.06 -20.34 1.30
CA SER A 532 13.94 -19.40 2.01
C SER A 532 13.17 -18.30 2.73
N LYS A 533 12.05 -17.82 2.15
CA LYS A 533 11.22 -16.77 2.76
C LYS A 533 10.43 -17.29 3.97
N ARG A 534 10.25 -18.61 4.11
CA ARG A 534 9.52 -19.27 5.20
C ARG A 534 10.15 -19.05 6.57
N GLU A 535 11.45 -18.77 6.62
CA GLU A 535 12.14 -18.38 7.85
C GLU A 535 11.52 -17.13 8.49
N VAL A 536 10.98 -16.23 7.68
CA VAL A 536 10.39 -14.95 8.10
C VAL A 536 8.87 -14.99 8.09
N VAL A 537 8.25 -15.52 7.03
CA VAL A 537 6.79 -15.59 6.88
C VAL A 537 6.39 -17.04 6.69
N ASP A 538 5.76 -17.62 7.70
CA ASP A 538 5.40 -19.04 7.74
C ASP A 538 3.87 -19.20 7.84
N PRO A 539 3.20 -19.64 6.75
CA PRO A 539 1.74 -19.84 6.75
C PRO A 539 1.24 -20.76 7.86
N SER A 540 2.06 -21.71 8.33
CA SER A 540 1.65 -22.70 9.34
C SER A 540 1.31 -22.09 10.71
N ILE A 541 1.77 -20.87 10.97
CA ILE A 541 1.51 -20.11 12.20
C ILE A 541 0.65 -18.87 11.96
N ILE A 542 0.12 -18.70 10.74
CA ILE A 542 -0.75 -17.58 10.36
C ILE A 542 -2.10 -18.17 9.95
N PRO A 543 -3.02 -18.39 10.89
CA PRO A 543 -4.28 -19.06 10.60
C PRO A 543 -5.30 -18.15 9.91
N LEU A 544 -6.27 -18.78 9.24
CA LEU A 544 -7.51 -18.17 8.79
C LEU A 544 -8.55 -18.27 9.90
N ASN A 545 -8.97 -17.11 10.41
CA ASN A 545 -9.94 -17.03 11.49
C ASN A 545 -11.36 -17.34 10.98
N GLU A 546 -12.03 -18.35 11.53
CA GLU A 546 -13.40 -18.73 11.16
C GLU A 546 -14.51 -17.93 11.86
N GLU A 547 -14.21 -17.09 12.85
CA GLU A 547 -15.22 -16.39 13.67
C GLU A 547 -15.47 -14.95 13.23
N ILE A 548 -14.63 -14.40 12.35
CA ILE A 548 -14.75 -13.04 11.84
C ILE A 548 -14.38 -12.96 10.37
N ASN A 549 -15.15 -12.21 9.58
CA ASN A 549 -14.75 -11.82 8.24
C ASN A 549 -13.54 -10.87 8.29
N ILE A 550 -12.38 -11.29 7.79
CA ILE A 550 -11.13 -10.52 7.88
C ILE A 550 -11.08 -9.26 7.00
N ILE A 551 -12.06 -9.08 6.10
CA ILE A 551 -12.15 -7.90 5.23
C ILE A 551 -13.19 -6.92 5.78
N ASN A 552 -14.44 -7.37 5.93
CA ASN A 552 -15.58 -6.54 6.31
C ASN A 552 -15.82 -6.46 7.82
N ARG A 553 -15.11 -7.27 8.62
CA ARG A 553 -15.14 -7.28 10.10
C ARG A 553 -16.48 -7.72 10.69
N GLU A 554 -17.30 -8.40 9.90
CA GLU A 554 -18.54 -9.03 10.38
C GLU A 554 -18.20 -10.25 11.24
N ASN A 555 -18.88 -10.39 12.37
CA ASN A 555 -18.66 -11.46 13.35
C ASN A 555 -20.01 -11.98 13.89
N ILE A 556 -20.92 -12.33 12.98
CA ILE A 556 -22.25 -12.85 13.33
C ILE A 556 -22.08 -14.16 14.09
N GLU A 557 -22.71 -14.25 15.26
CA GLU A 557 -22.69 -15.44 16.11
C GLU A 557 -23.12 -16.69 15.32
N ASN A 558 -22.36 -17.78 15.46
CA ASN A 558 -22.56 -19.08 14.78
C ASN A 558 -22.40 -19.08 13.25
N LYS A 559 -21.88 -18.00 12.64
CA LYS A 559 -21.50 -18.01 11.23
C LYS A 559 -20.03 -18.42 11.09
N ASP A 560 -19.79 -19.46 10.31
CA ASP A 560 -18.44 -19.88 9.91
C ASP A 560 -17.96 -18.98 8.75
N TYR A 561 -16.89 -18.22 9.01
CA TYR A 561 -16.25 -17.34 8.05
C TYR A 561 -15.02 -17.96 7.38
N TYR A 562 -14.65 -19.23 7.68
CA TYR A 562 -13.46 -19.86 7.12
C TYR A 562 -13.43 -19.81 5.60
N GLU A 563 -14.47 -20.35 4.93
CA GLU A 563 -14.56 -20.36 3.46
C GLU A 563 -14.54 -18.94 2.88
N ILE A 564 -15.25 -18.00 3.51
CA ILE A 564 -15.25 -16.59 3.07
C ILE A 564 -13.85 -15.99 3.14
N ASN A 565 -13.09 -16.31 4.20
CA ASN A 565 -11.74 -15.80 4.40
C ASN A 565 -10.72 -16.51 3.51
N TYR A 566 -10.92 -17.79 3.24
CA TYR A 566 -10.17 -18.56 2.24
C TYR A 566 -10.35 -17.95 0.86
N ASP A 567 -11.60 -17.72 0.43
CA ASP A 567 -11.93 -17.07 -0.84
C ASP A 567 -11.36 -15.66 -0.92
N ASN A 568 -11.41 -14.88 0.16
CA ASN A 568 -10.81 -13.55 0.20
C ASN A 568 -9.30 -13.61 0.03
N LEU A 569 -8.62 -14.55 0.70
CA LEU A 569 -7.18 -14.73 0.61
C LEU A 569 -6.78 -15.15 -0.81
N TYR A 570 -7.48 -16.13 -1.39
CA TYR A 570 -7.31 -16.56 -2.77
C TYR A 570 -7.51 -15.37 -3.73
N ASN A 571 -8.61 -14.63 -3.63
CA ASN A 571 -8.90 -13.52 -4.52
C ASN A 571 -7.84 -12.40 -4.49
N ILE A 572 -7.26 -12.15 -3.32
CA ILE A 572 -6.18 -11.16 -3.15
C ILE A 572 -4.90 -11.64 -3.82
N TYR A 573 -4.52 -12.90 -3.62
CA TYR A 573 -3.20 -13.41 -4.02
C TYR A 573 -3.20 -14.27 -5.28
N LYS A 574 -4.35 -14.53 -5.92
CA LYS A 574 -4.47 -15.44 -7.07
C LYS A 574 -3.42 -15.20 -8.14
N TRP A 575 -3.12 -13.94 -8.43
CA TRP A 575 -2.13 -13.57 -9.43
C TRP A 575 -0.70 -13.85 -8.97
N ASN A 576 -0.38 -13.68 -7.69
CA ASN A 576 0.93 -14.06 -7.14
C ASN A 576 1.08 -15.58 -6.98
N LEU A 577 -0.02 -16.33 -6.83
CA LEU A 577 0.00 -17.79 -6.87
C LEU A 577 0.43 -18.28 -8.25
N THR A 578 -0.07 -17.66 -9.33
CA THR A 578 0.32 -18.03 -10.70
C THR A 578 1.78 -17.72 -11.04
N SER A 579 2.43 -16.83 -10.29
CA SER A 579 3.85 -16.49 -10.46
C SER A 579 4.75 -17.12 -9.40
N ASN A 580 4.20 -18.00 -8.54
CA ASN A 580 4.90 -18.65 -7.43
C ASN A 580 5.61 -17.67 -6.46
N ASP A 581 5.01 -16.51 -6.24
CA ASP A 581 5.56 -15.48 -5.36
C ASP A 581 4.83 -15.36 -4.02
N PHE A 582 3.77 -16.16 -3.82
CA PHE A 582 3.05 -16.31 -2.56
C PHE A 582 2.76 -17.78 -2.26
N TYR A 583 2.61 -18.11 -0.98
CA TYR A 583 2.35 -19.49 -0.56
C TYR A 583 0.98 -19.98 -1.03
N PRO A 584 0.84 -21.28 -1.37
CA PRO A 584 -0.45 -21.92 -1.59
C PRO A 584 -1.41 -21.65 -0.43
N ILE A 585 -2.66 -21.29 -0.77
CA ILE A 585 -3.69 -20.94 0.24
C ILE A 585 -3.97 -22.12 1.18
N THR A 586 -3.81 -23.35 0.69
CA THR A 586 -3.96 -24.59 1.46
C THR A 586 -2.95 -24.73 2.61
N GLU A 587 -1.87 -23.96 2.63
CA GLU A 587 -0.91 -23.96 3.75
C GLU A 587 -1.40 -23.13 4.95
N PHE A 588 -2.41 -22.29 4.78
CA PHE A 588 -2.99 -21.48 5.85
C PHE A 588 -4.07 -22.27 6.57
N LYS A 589 -3.75 -22.73 7.78
CA LYS A 589 -4.65 -23.54 8.61
C LYS A 589 -5.87 -22.75 9.06
N ARG A 590 -6.98 -23.43 9.31
CA ARG A 590 -8.08 -22.85 10.10
C ARG A 590 -7.58 -22.51 11.50
N LEU A 591 -8.11 -21.47 12.16
CA LEU A 591 -7.65 -21.11 13.50
C LEU A 591 -7.91 -22.24 14.50
N SER A 592 -9.08 -22.89 14.49
CA SER A 592 -9.31 -24.06 15.38
C SER A 592 -8.40 -25.25 15.10
N GLU A 593 -8.01 -25.50 13.85
CA GLU A 593 -7.03 -26.54 13.50
C GLU A 593 -5.65 -26.15 14.06
N PHE A 594 -5.22 -24.92 13.78
CA PHE A 594 -4.00 -24.39 14.35
C PHE A 594 -3.99 -24.52 15.87
N LEU A 595 -5.09 -24.30 16.58
CA LEU A 595 -5.15 -24.43 18.05
C LEU A 595 -5.04 -25.89 18.52
N LYS A 596 -5.60 -26.87 17.79
CA LYS A 596 -5.62 -28.30 18.18
C LYS A 596 -4.30 -29.04 18.00
N ASP A 597 -3.47 -28.67 17.03
CA ASP A 597 -2.25 -29.39 16.62
C ASP A 597 -1.15 -29.55 17.71
N SER A 598 -1.41 -29.22 18.97
CA SER A 598 -0.45 -29.26 20.08
C SER A 598 -0.89 -30.13 21.27
N GLU A 599 -1.97 -30.92 21.10
CA GLU A 599 -2.38 -31.95 22.07
C GLU A 599 -1.77 -33.34 21.76
N GLU A 600 -1.08 -33.52 20.62
CA GLU A 600 -0.51 -34.81 20.18
C GLU A 600 1.03 -34.85 20.05
N GLU A 601 1.77 -33.83 20.49
CA GLU A 601 3.23 -33.85 20.71
C GLU A 601 3.56 -33.58 22.18
#